data_AF-A0A1I2VXN7-F1
#
_entry.id   AF-A0A1I2VXN7-F1
#
_cell.length_a   1.000
_cell.length_b   1.000
_cell.length_c   1.000
_cell.angle_alpha   90.00
_cell.angle_beta   90.00
_cell.angle_gamma   90.00
#
_symmetry.space_group_name_H-M   'P 1'
#
loop_
_entity.id
_entity.type
_entity.pdbx_description
1 polymer ?
#
loop_
_entity_poly.entity_id
_entity_poly.type
_entity_poly.pdbx_seq_one_letter_code
_entity_poly.pdbx_strand_id
1 'polypeptide(L)'
;MPHGSSDLDCLIAEVDRRCDTAHRPGGQDQPDWLALLAVATQLAAEVQALADNLVEGYVENCRMHGFSWTDIGAARGVTRQAVQQRFQAPHKCYSPETMTDDLRQAMVHVKQAAVQHRNNYIGTEHLLRGLTRAGQRRHPAPSSRRCLAGDAAPGPSKSG
;
A
#
# COMPACT_ATOMS: atom_id res chain seq x y z
N MET A 1 -36.92 22.84 5.87
CA MET A 1 -37.84 21.79 6.35
C MET A 1 -37.07 20.88 7.29
N PRO A 2 -37.50 20.68 8.55
CA PRO A 2 -36.72 19.95 9.56
C PRO A 2 -37.01 18.45 9.45
N HIS A 3 -36.36 17.75 8.52
CA HIS A 3 -36.50 16.29 8.38
C HIS A 3 -35.54 15.50 9.27
N GLY A 4 -34.49 16.14 9.79
CA GLY A 4 -33.40 15.46 10.52
C GLY A 4 -33.78 14.91 11.90
N SER A 5 -34.75 15.51 12.60
CA SER A 5 -35.20 14.99 13.91
C SER A 5 -35.96 13.67 13.72
N SER A 6 -36.91 13.65 12.77
CA SER A 6 -37.76 12.48 12.53
C SER A 6 -36.98 11.26 12.04
N ASP A 7 -35.90 11.46 11.27
CA ASP A 7 -35.07 10.36 10.76
C ASP A 7 -34.18 9.76 11.86
N LEU A 8 -33.62 10.61 12.73
CA LEU A 8 -32.88 10.16 13.91
C LEU A 8 -33.79 9.42 14.90
N ASP A 9 -35.01 9.93 15.13
CA ASP A 9 -36.00 9.29 16.01
C ASP A 9 -36.41 7.90 15.48
N CYS A 10 -36.53 7.74 14.16
CA CYS A 10 -36.74 6.44 13.52
C CYS A 10 -35.56 5.47 13.74
N LEU A 11 -34.32 5.94 13.65
CA LEU A 11 -33.13 5.13 13.89
C LEU A 11 -33.01 4.72 15.37
N ILE A 12 -33.32 5.61 16.30
CA ILE A 12 -33.38 5.30 17.73
C ILE A 12 -34.41 4.19 17.99
N ALA A 13 -35.62 4.34 17.45
CA ALA A 13 -36.66 3.32 17.58
C ALA A 13 -36.28 1.96 16.94
N GLU A 14 -35.46 1.98 15.88
CA GLU A 14 -34.94 0.76 15.26
C GLU A 14 -33.86 0.08 16.12
N VAL A 15 -32.99 0.85 16.78
CA VAL A 15 -32.03 0.32 17.76
C VAL A 15 -32.76 -0.36 18.92
N ASP A 16 -33.75 0.32 19.49
CA ASP A 16 -34.57 -0.22 20.58
C ASP A 16 -35.26 -1.53 20.17
N ARG A 17 -35.88 -1.56 18.98
CA ARG A 17 -36.52 -2.76 18.43
C ARG A 17 -35.55 -3.93 18.24
N ARG A 18 -34.35 -3.67 17.71
CA ARG A 18 -33.33 -4.71 17.51
C ARG A 18 -32.79 -5.23 18.85
N CYS A 19 -32.71 -4.38 19.87
CA CYS A 19 -32.31 -4.77 21.23
C CYS A 19 -33.39 -5.48 22.04
N ASP A 20 -34.68 -5.18 21.85
CA ASP A 20 -35.78 -5.89 22.51
C ASP A 20 -35.77 -7.40 22.17
N THR A 21 -35.28 -7.77 20.98
CA THR A 21 -35.07 -9.19 20.62
C THR A 21 -33.94 -9.87 21.38
N ALA A 22 -33.10 -9.11 22.09
CA ALA A 22 -31.97 -9.57 22.89
C ALA A 22 -32.24 -9.54 24.41
N HIS A 23 -33.44 -9.15 24.86
CA HIS A 23 -33.73 -8.99 26.29
C HIS A 23 -33.57 -10.32 27.04
N ARG A 24 -32.61 -10.36 27.98
CA ARG A 24 -32.36 -11.51 28.85
C ARG A 24 -33.58 -11.70 29.77
N PRO A 25 -34.18 -12.89 29.87
CA PRO A 25 -35.29 -13.12 30.79
C PRO A 25 -34.73 -13.13 32.23
N GLY A 26 -34.72 -11.96 32.88
CA GLY A 26 -34.09 -11.82 34.19
C GLY A 26 -34.05 -10.39 34.74
N GLY A 27 -35.23 -9.80 34.97
CA GLY A 27 -35.51 -8.83 36.04
C GLY A 27 -34.47 -7.76 36.36
N GLN A 28 -34.07 -6.93 35.41
CA GLN A 28 -33.45 -5.63 35.71
C GLN A 28 -34.27 -4.52 35.05
N ASP A 29 -34.75 -3.57 35.87
CA ASP A 29 -35.55 -2.41 35.43
C ASP A 29 -34.77 -1.43 34.54
N GLN A 30 -33.47 -1.65 34.31
CA GLN A 30 -32.59 -0.77 33.52
C GLN A 30 -32.17 -1.46 32.21
N PRO A 31 -32.33 -0.78 31.04
CA PRO A 31 -31.86 -1.30 29.76
C PRO A 31 -30.34 -1.53 29.73
N ASP A 32 -29.90 -2.58 29.03
CA ASP A 32 -28.49 -2.84 28.76
C ASP A 32 -27.95 -1.85 27.72
N TRP A 33 -27.36 -0.76 28.22
CA TRP A 33 -26.79 0.31 27.40
C TRP A 33 -25.61 -0.16 26.53
N LEU A 34 -24.89 -1.22 26.90
CA LEU A 34 -23.82 -1.78 26.06
C LEU A 34 -24.40 -2.49 24.85
N ALA A 35 -25.46 -3.27 25.05
CA ALA A 35 -26.16 -3.94 23.97
C ALA A 35 -26.74 -2.91 22.98
N LEU A 36 -27.38 -1.84 23.49
CA LEU A 36 -27.90 -0.74 22.68
C LEU A 36 -26.82 -0.04 21.86
N LEU A 37 -25.66 0.27 22.47
CA LEU A 37 -24.55 0.88 21.75
C LEU A 37 -23.98 -0.04 20.66
N ALA A 38 -23.87 -1.34 20.93
CA ALA A 38 -23.39 -2.32 19.95
C ALA A 38 -24.33 -2.40 18.74
N VAL A 39 -25.64 -2.45 18.98
CA VAL A 39 -26.66 -2.45 17.92
C VAL A 39 -26.68 -1.12 17.15
N ALA A 40 -26.58 0.02 17.83
CA ALA A 40 -26.48 1.33 17.19
C ALA A 40 -25.25 1.43 16.28
N THR A 41 -24.11 0.90 16.72
CA THR A 41 -22.88 0.86 15.92
C THR A 41 -23.05 0.00 14.67
N GLN A 42 -23.72 -1.14 14.79
CA GLN A 42 -24.02 -2.01 13.66
C GLN A 42 -24.96 -1.33 12.65
N LEU A 43 -26.03 -0.70 13.13
CA LEU A 43 -26.99 0.03 12.29
C LEU A 43 -26.31 1.21 11.59
N ALA A 44 -25.45 1.95 12.28
CA ALA A 44 -24.67 3.02 11.68
C ALA A 44 -23.75 2.50 10.56
N ALA A 45 -23.14 1.33 10.74
CA ALA A 45 -22.33 0.70 9.69
C ALA A 45 -23.16 0.29 8.47
N GLU A 46 -24.38 -0.23 8.67
CA GLU A 46 -25.32 -0.53 7.58
C GLU A 46 -25.68 0.72 6.78
N VAL A 47 -26.04 1.81 7.47
CA VAL A 47 -26.36 3.10 6.84
C VAL A 47 -25.16 3.66 6.09
N GLN A 48 -23.96 3.57 6.67
CA GLN A 48 -22.74 3.98 6.01
C GLN A 48 -22.49 3.19 4.72
N ALA A 49 -22.69 1.87 4.73
CA ALA A 49 -22.53 1.04 3.55
C ALA A 49 -23.54 1.42 2.43
N LEU A 50 -24.79 1.72 2.79
CA LEU A 50 -25.78 2.23 1.83
C LEU A 50 -25.37 3.59 1.26
N ALA A 51 -24.88 4.49 2.10
CA ALA A 51 -24.38 5.79 1.67
C ALA A 51 -23.17 5.65 0.72
N ASP A 52 -22.24 4.74 1.02
CA ASP A 52 -21.08 4.46 0.18
C ASP A 52 -21.50 3.89 -1.18
N ASN A 53 -22.42 2.92 -1.22
CA ASN A 53 -22.97 2.35 -2.45
C ASN A 53 -23.66 3.42 -3.32
N LEU A 54 -24.42 4.32 -2.69
CA LEU A 54 -25.07 5.44 -3.39
C LEU A 54 -24.01 6.33 -4.07
N VAL A 55 -22.98 6.72 -3.32
CA VAL A 55 -21.89 7.56 -3.83
C VAL A 55 -21.14 6.83 -4.95
N GLU A 56 -20.85 5.54 -4.80
CA GLU A 56 -20.21 4.72 -5.82
C GLU A 56 -21.01 4.71 -7.13
N GLY A 57 -22.32 4.47 -7.07
CA GLY A 57 -23.18 4.49 -8.26
C GLY A 57 -23.19 5.84 -8.98
N TYR A 58 -23.19 6.95 -8.24
CA TYR A 58 -23.12 8.28 -8.86
C TYR A 58 -21.73 8.61 -9.41
N VAL A 59 -20.66 8.13 -8.78
CA VAL A 59 -19.31 8.24 -9.34
C VAL A 59 -19.22 7.50 -10.67
N GLU A 60 -19.75 6.27 -10.74
CA GLU A 60 -19.78 5.49 -11.97
C GLU A 60 -20.59 6.20 -13.07
N ASN A 61 -21.78 6.71 -12.75
CA ASN A 61 -22.56 7.52 -13.69
C ASN A 61 -21.78 8.73 -14.21
N CYS A 62 -21.10 9.47 -13.34
CA CYS A 62 -20.25 10.59 -13.76
C CYS A 62 -19.12 10.13 -14.70
N ARG A 63 -18.49 8.98 -14.41
CA ARG A 63 -17.45 8.42 -15.27
C ARG A 63 -17.99 8.00 -16.64
N MET A 64 -19.15 7.36 -16.69
CA MET A 64 -19.84 6.98 -17.93
C MET A 64 -20.23 8.20 -18.79
N HIS A 65 -20.62 9.31 -18.16
CA HIS A 65 -20.94 10.57 -18.84
C HIS A 65 -19.72 11.44 -19.16
N GLY A 66 -18.50 10.94 -18.92
CA GLY A 66 -17.26 11.60 -19.34
C GLY A 66 -16.73 12.69 -18.39
N PHE A 67 -17.27 12.82 -17.18
CA PHE A 67 -16.72 13.72 -16.18
C PHE A 67 -15.34 13.26 -15.71
N SER A 68 -14.43 14.23 -15.48
CA SER A 68 -13.07 13.92 -15.05
C SER A 68 -13.01 13.60 -13.56
N TRP A 69 -11.97 12.87 -13.13
CA TRP A 69 -11.71 12.65 -11.70
C TRP A 69 -11.51 13.96 -10.90
N THR A 70 -11.08 15.04 -11.56
CA THR A 70 -10.96 16.35 -10.89
C THR A 70 -12.33 16.94 -10.61
N ASP A 71 -13.25 16.89 -11.56
CA ASP A 71 -14.61 17.44 -11.42
C ASP A 71 -15.42 16.63 -10.40
N ILE A 72 -15.31 15.30 -10.44
CA ILE A 72 -15.94 14.41 -9.46
C ILE A 72 -15.40 14.67 -8.05
N GLY A 73 -14.09 14.83 -7.90
CA GLY A 73 -13.46 15.15 -6.61
C GLY A 73 -13.92 16.49 -6.06
N ALA A 74 -13.98 17.52 -6.92
CA ALA A 74 -14.47 18.85 -6.56
C ALA A 74 -15.94 18.82 -6.10
N ALA A 75 -16.82 18.12 -6.83
CA ALA A 75 -18.23 17.95 -6.46
C ALA A 75 -18.42 17.17 -5.14
N ARG A 76 -17.52 16.22 -4.83
CA ARG A 76 -17.50 15.47 -3.56
C ARG A 76 -16.90 16.26 -2.39
N GLY A 77 -16.41 17.49 -2.61
CA GLY A 77 -15.69 18.27 -1.59
C GLY A 77 -14.29 17.74 -1.26
N VAL A 78 -13.75 16.80 -2.06
CA VAL A 78 -12.38 16.30 -1.92
C VAL A 78 -11.44 17.23 -2.69
N THR A 79 -10.69 18.06 -1.97
CA THR A 79 -9.70 18.94 -2.62
C THR A 79 -8.44 18.17 -3.01
N ARG A 80 -7.76 18.60 -4.08
CA ARG A 80 -6.44 18.05 -4.46
C ARG A 80 -5.44 18.06 -3.30
N GLN A 81 -5.52 19.07 -2.43
CA GLN A 81 -4.68 19.19 -1.24
C GLN A 81 -4.97 18.11 -0.20
N ALA A 82 -6.25 17.74 0.02
CA ALA A 82 -6.62 16.67 0.95
C ALA A 82 -6.11 15.30 0.49
N VAL A 83 -6.05 15.05 -0.82
CA VAL A 83 -5.43 13.84 -1.38
C VAL A 83 -3.91 13.90 -1.24
N GLN A 84 -3.29 15.04 -1.57
CA GLN A 84 -1.84 15.17 -1.51
C GLN A 84 -1.30 15.09 -0.08
N GLN A 85 -2.03 15.58 0.92
CA GLN A 85 -1.67 15.43 2.33
C GLN A 85 -1.64 13.97 2.79
N ARG A 86 -2.55 13.11 2.29
CA ARG A 86 -2.54 11.66 2.62
C ARG A 86 -1.33 10.93 2.06
N PHE A 87 -0.73 11.44 0.97
CA PHE A 87 0.43 10.85 0.31
C PHE A 87 1.74 11.61 0.51
N GLN A 88 1.74 12.66 1.34
CA GLN A 88 2.98 13.29 1.79
C GLN A 88 3.64 12.41 2.85
N ALA A 89 4.43 11.43 2.38
CA ALA A 89 5.43 10.83 3.25
C ALA A 89 6.46 11.91 3.60
N PRO A 90 6.74 12.19 4.89
CA PRO A 90 7.76 13.16 5.25
C PRO A 90 9.07 12.75 4.58
N HIS A 91 9.68 13.68 3.84
CA HIS A 91 10.99 13.48 3.24
C HIS A 91 12.02 13.33 4.36
N LYS A 92 12.23 12.10 4.83
CA LYS A 92 13.27 11.80 5.81
C LYS A 92 14.61 11.93 5.08
N CYS A 93 15.37 12.99 5.41
CA CYS A 93 16.73 13.14 4.94
C CYS A 93 17.60 12.08 5.63
N TYR A 94 18.05 11.09 4.88
CA TYR A 94 19.04 10.12 5.36
C TYR A 94 20.43 10.63 5.02
N SER A 95 21.27 10.84 6.03
CA SER A 95 22.67 11.17 5.78
C SER A 95 23.43 9.91 5.33
N PRO A 96 24.41 10.03 4.42
CA PRO A 96 25.18 8.89 3.91
C PRO A 96 25.96 8.12 4.97
N GLU A 97 26.25 8.73 6.12
CA GLU A 97 26.81 8.07 7.30
C GLU A 97 25.85 7.09 7.99
N THR A 98 24.53 7.27 7.83
CA THR A 98 23.51 6.36 8.40
C THR A 98 23.20 5.16 7.50
N MET A 99 23.77 5.13 6.29
CA MET A 99 23.56 4.10 5.31
C MET A 99 24.52 2.93 5.51
N THR A 100 24.03 1.71 5.30
CA THR A 100 24.88 0.52 5.23
C THR A 100 25.85 0.63 4.05
N ASP A 101 26.98 -0.06 4.12
CA ASP A 101 27.98 0.00 3.06
C ASP A 101 27.45 -0.54 1.72
N ASP A 102 26.63 -1.60 1.76
CA ASP A 102 25.98 -2.13 0.57
C ASP A 102 25.03 -1.11 -0.07
N LEU A 103 24.28 -0.35 0.74
CA LEU A 103 23.40 0.68 0.24
C LEU A 103 24.20 1.82 -0.41
N ARG A 104 25.33 2.20 0.19
CA ARG A 104 26.26 3.20 -0.37
C ARG A 104 26.79 2.76 -1.72
N GLN A 105 27.22 1.51 -1.85
CA GLN A 105 27.67 0.92 -3.13
C GLN A 105 26.54 0.87 -4.16
N ALA A 106 25.34 0.46 -3.76
CA ALA A 106 24.18 0.45 -4.65
C ALA A 106 23.87 1.86 -5.17
N MET A 107 23.89 2.89 -4.31
CA MET A 107 23.63 4.28 -4.69
C MET A 107 24.65 4.83 -5.70
N VAL A 108 25.92 4.40 -5.63
CA VAL A 108 26.92 4.74 -6.65
C VAL A 108 26.47 4.21 -8.03
N HIS A 109 26.00 2.96 -8.09
CA HIS A 109 25.50 2.37 -9.33
C HIS A 109 24.19 3.01 -9.81
N VAL A 110 23.29 3.41 -8.90
CA VAL A 110 22.08 4.19 -9.23
C VAL A 110 22.46 5.50 -9.90
N LYS A 111 23.37 6.27 -9.30
CA LYS A 111 23.83 7.55 -9.86
C LYS A 111 24.50 7.37 -11.22
N GLN A 112 25.35 6.35 -11.37
CA GLN A 112 25.98 6.02 -12.64
C GLN A 112 24.94 5.70 -13.73
N ALA A 113 23.90 4.93 -13.40
CA ALA A 113 22.85 4.63 -14.34
C ALA A 113 22.10 5.88 -14.81
N ALA A 114 21.78 6.82 -13.90
CA ALA A 114 21.12 8.07 -14.26
C ALA A 114 21.98 8.95 -15.18
N VAL A 115 23.28 9.07 -14.86
CA VAL A 115 24.23 9.84 -15.68
C VAL A 115 24.40 9.23 -17.07
N GLN A 116 24.52 7.89 -17.17
CA GLN A 116 24.65 7.19 -18.45
C GLN A 116 23.48 7.45 -19.39
N HIS A 117 22.26 7.57 -18.83
CA HIS A 117 21.04 7.86 -19.59
C HIS A 117 20.74 9.35 -19.71
N ARG A 118 21.63 10.23 -19.22
CA ARG A 118 21.46 11.69 -19.20
C ARG A 118 20.16 12.14 -18.53
N ASN A 119 19.73 11.40 -17.52
CA ASN A 119 18.54 11.73 -16.75
C ASN A 119 18.89 12.71 -15.64
N ASN A 120 18.16 13.84 -15.61
CA ASN A 120 18.34 14.89 -14.60
C ASN A 120 17.68 14.55 -13.26
N TYR A 121 17.14 13.34 -13.11
CA TYR A 121 16.54 12.83 -11.88
C TYR A 121 16.80 11.33 -11.74
N ILE A 122 16.72 10.82 -10.50
CA ILE A 122 16.80 9.39 -10.20
C ILE A 122 15.40 8.80 -10.20
N GLY A 123 15.00 8.20 -11.33
CA GLY A 123 13.82 7.35 -11.45
C GLY A 123 13.97 5.94 -10.87
N THR A 124 12.86 5.20 -10.82
CA THR A 124 12.78 3.83 -10.31
C THR A 124 13.63 2.85 -11.12
N GLU A 125 13.80 3.10 -12.41
CA GLU A 125 14.66 2.34 -13.33
C GLU A 125 16.14 2.37 -12.93
N HIS A 126 16.62 3.50 -12.40
CA HIS A 126 17.99 3.63 -11.94
C HIS A 126 18.20 2.91 -10.61
N LEU A 127 17.21 3.01 -9.72
CA LEU A 127 17.19 2.28 -8.44
C LEU A 127 17.29 0.77 -8.69
N LEU A 128 16.43 0.24 -9.55
CA LEU A 128 16.42 -1.17 -9.91
C LEU A 128 17.77 -1.62 -10.48
N ARG A 129 18.32 -0.87 -11.44
CA ARG A 129 19.63 -1.17 -12.03
C ARG A 129 20.76 -1.15 -11.00
N GLY A 130 20.77 -0.16 -10.10
CA GLY A 130 21.80 -0.01 -9.09
C GLY A 130 21.78 -1.14 -8.05
N LEU A 131 20.59 -1.51 -7.58
CA LEU A 131 20.41 -2.59 -6.61
C LEU A 131 20.79 -3.96 -7.20
N THR A 132 20.38 -4.26 -8.43
CA THR A 132 20.73 -5.53 -9.09
C THR A 132 22.24 -5.67 -9.28
N ARG A 133 22.94 -4.59 -9.66
CA ARG A 133 24.40 -4.61 -9.85
C ARG A 133 25.17 -4.75 -8.54
N ALA A 134 24.67 -4.18 -7.45
CA ALA A 134 25.23 -4.39 -6.12
C ALA A 134 25.02 -5.83 -5.63
N GLY A 135 23.84 -6.41 -5.85
CA GLY A 135 23.50 -7.78 -5.45
C GLY A 135 24.31 -8.86 -6.19
N GLN A 136 24.63 -8.65 -7.47
CA GLN A 136 25.45 -9.58 -8.27
C GLN A 136 26.87 -9.79 -7.70
N ARG A 137 27.39 -8.85 -6.89
CA ARG A 137 28.70 -9.01 -6.24
C ARG A 137 28.69 -9.92 -5.01
N ARG A 138 27.52 -10.27 -4.47
CA ARG A 138 27.40 -11.13 -3.27
C ARG A 138 27.39 -12.63 -3.58
N HIS A 139 27.19 -13.04 -4.83
CA HIS A 139 27.29 -14.44 -5.24
C HIS A 139 28.60 -14.70 -6.00
N PRO A 140 29.59 -15.43 -5.42
CA PRO A 140 30.67 -15.95 -6.23
C PRO A 140 30.08 -16.93 -7.25
N ALA A 141 30.44 -16.75 -8.53
CA ALA A 141 30.03 -17.65 -9.60
C ALA A 141 30.39 -19.12 -9.26
N PRO A 142 29.57 -20.11 -9.64
CA PRO A 142 29.91 -21.52 -9.41
C PRO A 142 31.17 -21.87 -10.21
N SER A 143 32.20 -22.33 -9.50
CA SER A 143 33.48 -22.77 -10.06
C SER A 143 33.25 -23.91 -11.05
N SER A 144 33.45 -23.66 -12.35
CA SER A 144 33.45 -24.70 -13.37
C SER A 144 34.52 -25.75 -13.04
N ARG A 145 34.11 -26.96 -12.64
CA ARG A 145 35.02 -28.12 -12.49
C ARG A 145 35.67 -28.40 -13.84
N ARG A 146 36.99 -28.26 -13.93
CA ARG A 146 37.78 -28.74 -15.06
C ARG A 146 38.08 -30.22 -14.83
N CYS A 147 37.46 -31.09 -15.62
CA CYS A 147 37.83 -32.50 -15.70
C CYS A 147 39.27 -32.62 -16.23
N LEU A 148 40.16 -33.25 -15.47
CA LEU A 148 41.51 -33.60 -15.90
C LEU A 148 41.43 -34.84 -16.80
N ALA A 149 41.67 -34.68 -18.10
CA ALA A 149 42.01 -35.79 -18.98
C ALA A 149 43.50 -36.12 -18.74
N GLY A 150 43.79 -37.40 -18.51
CA GLY A 150 45.11 -37.91 -18.16
C GLY A 150 46.14 -37.78 -19.28
N ASP A 151 47.34 -37.35 -18.90
CA ASP A 151 48.54 -37.37 -19.74
C ASP A 151 49.06 -38.82 -19.86
N ALA A 152 49.05 -39.33 -21.08
CA ALA A 152 49.85 -40.48 -21.49
C ALA A 152 51.15 -39.97 -22.14
N ALA A 153 52.29 -40.42 -21.61
CA ALA A 153 53.63 -40.12 -22.09
C ALA A 153 53.89 -40.60 -23.54
N PRO A 154 54.94 -40.09 -24.20
CA PRO A 154 56.15 -40.94 -24.32
C PRO A 154 57.49 -40.17 -24.20
N GLY A 155 58.55 -40.88 -23.79
CA GLY A 155 59.96 -40.45 -23.94
C GLY A 155 60.39 -40.34 -25.42
N PRO A 156 61.65 -39.99 -25.77
CA PRO A 156 62.85 -40.69 -25.27
C PRO A 156 64.18 -39.87 -25.20
N SER A 157 65.21 -40.52 -24.63
CA SER A 157 66.62 -40.62 -25.08
C SER A 157 67.48 -39.36 -25.35
N LYS A 158 68.57 -39.22 -24.56
CA LYS A 158 70.02 -39.25 -24.95
C LYS A 158 70.84 -38.69 -23.77
N SER A 159 71.62 -39.50 -23.05
CA SER A 159 73.00 -39.95 -23.33
C SER A 159 74.07 -38.88 -23.05
N GLY A 160 74.80 -39.09 -21.95
CA GLY A 160 76.01 -38.39 -21.51
C GLY A 160 76.49 -39.05 -20.22
#